data_AF-A0A2D6SUM4-F1
#
_entry.id   AF-A0A2D6SUM4-F1
#
_cell.length_a   1.000
_cell.length_b   1.000
_cell.length_c   1.000
_cell.angle_alpha   90.00
_cell.angle_beta   90.00
_cell.angle_gamma   90.00
#
_symmetry.space_group_name_H-M   'P 1'
#
loop_
_entity.id
_entity.type
_entity.pdbx_description
1 polymer ?
#
loop_
_entity_poly.entity_id
_entity_poly.type
_entity_poly.pdbx_seq_one_letter_code
_entity_poly.pdbx_strand_id
1 'polypeptide(L)'
;MATRKARLSNRDSQGQFSRQIGWKVNAAGKRVQHKFRLGSDSMEAERRDGRLRELWEQVEQAGGEAALWNETTLDIARQLAKGESVIRLKLREGESDTDYARRIRSEQATFATFRILPADEMAFTRGSSKSPYHLSDCLAWPKTAHEEWLDGRDENEPMRTPILPELSAVAHRSAAEPEKVFGAVMQANDGKHLHEALWAYIEWIEQEYFDPHLDRITDNAHTKIRQVKKLMERHDDLPLLKLEFEEVETMFRYWRRRPPRRVRGDATPGPISRKSSQNYIGELKRFFKWLHRSRRFAWRKPQDFDDIDLDVPPDPIGAQKRLVQAEVFTLAELELLNRYATPLERVFLLLGLNCAFGMKEIATLTIGEVFLQQGHSREHCELLAFDSTNQHSFIKRVRRKNSVYGEFILFPQTVEAMRWALARRLRQPNPAPDQPLLLNDRCEAYDKRTKGGNRNQQIPNRLADLIRRIRDDDNKIRSLSFGKLRKTAGDLIRRVSDGEISGVFLCHAQAVKNDGLADVYTNRPFGRVFGEKRSMSLGVSSKVNSPSATSPTFSPKKRNLALDC
;
A
#
# COMPACT_ATOMS: atom_id res chain seq x y z
N MET A 1 18.90 7.82 32.08
CA MET A 1 17.47 8.14 32.36
C MET A 1 17.08 9.63 32.33
N ALA A 2 18.00 10.61 32.44
CA ALA A 2 17.65 12.05 32.46
C ALA A 2 17.21 12.67 31.11
N THR A 3 17.54 12.05 29.97
CA THR A 3 17.33 12.66 28.63
C THR A 3 15.98 12.34 27.96
N ARG A 4 15.17 11.44 28.55
CA ARG A 4 13.88 11.01 27.96
C ARG A 4 12.79 12.08 28.05
N LYS A 5 12.80 12.91 29.12
CA LYS A 5 11.71 13.85 29.45
C LYS A 5 12.00 15.32 29.12
N ALA A 6 13.22 15.65 28.70
CA ALA A 6 13.52 17.03 28.30
C ALA A 6 12.59 17.45 27.15
N ARG A 7 11.99 18.64 27.23
CA ARG A 7 11.24 19.23 26.10
C ARG A 7 12.21 19.61 24.99
N LEU A 8 11.71 19.79 23.77
CA LEU A 8 12.48 20.34 22.65
C LEU A 8 13.12 21.67 23.12
N SER A 9 14.42 21.86 22.90
CA SER A 9 15.06 23.10 23.38
C SER A 9 14.52 24.32 22.64
N ASN A 10 14.47 25.47 23.31
CA ASN A 10 14.17 26.74 22.65
C ASN A 10 15.13 26.97 21.47
N ARG A 11 14.69 27.74 20.47
CA ARG A 11 15.51 28.07 19.29
C ARG A 11 16.89 28.57 19.72
N ASP A 12 17.93 28.05 19.07
CA ASP A 12 19.29 28.54 19.28
C ASP A 12 19.48 29.94 18.68
N SER A 13 20.67 30.51 18.83
CA SER A 13 21.01 31.84 18.28
C SER A 13 20.86 31.94 16.75
N GLN A 14 20.74 30.81 16.05
CA GLN A 14 20.50 30.74 14.60
C GLN A 14 19.01 30.49 14.26
N GLY A 15 18.13 30.53 15.26
CA GLY A 15 16.69 30.32 15.09
C GLY A 15 16.30 28.85 14.88
N GLN A 16 17.20 27.89 15.14
CA GLN A 16 16.94 26.46 14.92
C GLN A 16 16.63 25.74 16.23
N PHE A 17 15.68 24.81 16.17
CA PHE A 17 15.44 23.85 17.23
C PHE A 17 16.57 22.82 17.26
N SER A 18 17.02 22.48 18.46
CA SER A 18 18.06 21.46 18.64
C SER A 18 17.69 20.44 19.72
N ARG A 19 18.29 19.26 19.63
CA ARG A 19 18.12 18.18 20.60
C ARG A 19 19.48 17.57 20.94
N GLN A 20 19.77 17.43 22.22
CA GLN A 20 20.83 16.55 22.69
C GLN A 20 20.22 15.21 23.08
N ILE A 21 20.57 14.14 22.36
CA ILE A 21 20.06 12.80 22.62
C ILE A 21 21.10 11.74 22.29
N GLY A 22 21.11 10.69 23.11
CA GLY A 22 22.06 9.59 23.07
C GLY A 22 23.52 9.99 23.29
N TRP A 23 24.38 8.99 23.33
CA TRP A 23 25.78 9.12 23.73
C TRP A 23 26.72 8.68 22.63
N LYS A 24 27.81 9.39 22.41
CA LYS A 24 28.94 8.95 21.57
C LYS A 24 30.25 9.14 22.29
N VAL A 25 31.29 8.45 21.86
CA VAL A 25 32.66 8.67 22.32
C VAL A 25 33.28 9.76 21.45
N ASN A 26 33.85 10.80 22.05
CA ASN A 26 34.59 11.82 21.32
C ASN A 26 36.04 11.35 21.01
N ALA A 27 36.81 12.13 20.27
CA ALA A 27 38.20 11.78 19.94
C ALA A 27 39.10 11.63 21.18
N ALA A 28 38.72 12.20 22.32
CA ALA A 28 39.43 12.09 23.60
C ALA A 28 38.93 10.90 24.46
N GLY A 29 38.13 9.99 23.90
CA GLY A 29 37.61 8.82 24.62
C GLY A 29 36.48 9.12 25.62
N LYS A 30 36.03 10.38 25.74
CA LYS A 30 34.98 10.80 26.68
C LYS A 30 33.59 10.60 26.08
N ARG A 31 32.67 10.05 26.89
CA ARG A 31 31.24 9.98 26.55
C ARG A 31 30.61 11.36 26.56
N VAL A 32 30.04 11.77 25.43
CA VAL A 32 29.36 13.06 25.24
C VAL A 32 28.04 12.87 24.52
N GLN A 33 27.06 13.73 24.78
CA GLN A 33 25.78 13.68 24.05
C GLN A 33 25.91 14.29 22.66
N HIS A 34 25.23 13.71 21.67
CA HIS A 34 25.20 14.27 20.32
C HIS A 34 24.13 15.35 20.21
N LYS A 35 24.50 16.54 19.71
CA LYS A 35 23.56 17.64 19.43
C LYS A 35 23.08 17.55 17.98
N PHE A 36 21.80 17.28 17.78
CA PHE A 36 21.11 17.31 16.49
C PHE A 36 20.43 18.66 16.28
N ARG A 37 20.52 19.20 15.06
CA ARG A 37 19.76 20.38 14.62
C ARG A 37 18.54 19.91 13.84
N LEU A 38 17.36 20.35 14.22
CA LEU A 38 16.08 19.82 13.75
C LEU A 38 15.34 20.78 12.81
N GLY A 39 15.89 21.97 12.54
CA GLY A 39 15.31 22.99 11.67
C GLY A 39 14.62 24.12 12.44
N SER A 40 14.04 25.09 11.73
CA SER A 40 13.41 26.29 12.31
C SER A 40 11.89 26.18 12.49
N ASP A 41 11.25 25.23 11.81
CA ASP A 41 9.82 24.93 11.93
C ASP A 41 9.55 24.06 13.18
N SER A 42 8.64 24.51 14.04
CA SER A 42 8.41 23.86 15.34
C SER A 42 7.74 22.49 15.20
N MET A 43 6.76 22.35 14.31
CA MET A 43 6.02 21.09 14.15
C MET A 43 6.92 20.02 13.51
N GLU A 44 7.67 20.41 12.49
CA GLU A 44 8.60 19.52 11.82
C GLU A 44 9.78 19.14 12.72
N ALA A 45 10.27 20.07 13.55
CA ALA A 45 11.29 19.76 14.55
C ALA A 45 10.78 18.78 15.62
N GLU A 46 9.54 18.93 16.07
CA GLU A 46 8.91 18.00 17.02
C GLU A 46 8.73 16.61 16.41
N ARG A 47 8.31 16.53 15.14
CA ARG A 47 8.23 15.25 14.40
C ARG A 47 9.60 14.57 14.30
N ARG A 48 10.67 15.32 13.99
CA ARG A 48 12.04 14.81 13.90
C ARG A 48 12.57 14.36 15.26
N ASP A 49 12.27 15.10 16.32
CA ASP A 49 12.62 14.73 17.70
C ASP A 49 11.95 13.41 18.10
N GLY A 50 10.67 13.23 17.78
CA GLY A 50 9.96 11.98 18.03
C GLY A 50 10.64 10.77 17.39
N ARG A 51 11.04 10.88 16.12
CA ARG A 51 11.74 9.81 15.40
C ARG A 51 13.14 9.54 15.94
N LEU A 52 13.86 10.57 16.39
CA LEU A 52 15.17 10.44 17.02
C LEU A 52 15.08 9.71 18.37
N ARG A 53 14.02 9.98 19.16
CA ARG A 53 13.77 9.28 20.42
C ARG A 53 13.49 7.81 20.20
N GLU A 54 12.62 7.50 19.24
CA GLU A 54 12.30 6.12 18.87
C GLU A 54 13.56 5.36 18.42
N LEU A 55 14.42 5.97 17.58
CA LEU A 55 15.67 5.35 17.19
C LEU A 55 16.59 5.11 18.40
N TRP A 56 16.75 6.11 19.27
CA TRP A 56 17.60 5.97 20.45
C TRP A 56 17.11 4.89 21.40
N GLU A 57 15.79 4.75 21.57
CA GLU A 57 15.20 3.68 22.37
C GLU A 57 15.55 2.29 21.83
N GLN A 58 15.51 2.10 20.50
CA GLN A 58 15.95 0.86 19.86
C GLN A 58 17.45 0.61 20.04
N VAL A 59 18.27 1.67 20.01
CA VAL A 59 19.72 1.56 20.31
C VAL A 59 19.97 1.21 21.77
N GLU A 60 19.23 1.78 22.71
CA GLU A 60 19.29 1.41 24.14
C GLU A 60 18.88 -0.06 24.34
N GLN A 61 17.84 -0.51 23.66
CA GLN A 61 17.37 -1.89 23.75
C GLN A 61 18.41 -2.88 23.19
N ALA A 62 19.08 -2.54 22.09
CA ALA A 62 20.11 -3.40 21.50
C ALA A 62 21.45 -3.39 22.28
N GLY A 63 21.82 -2.25 22.88
CA GLY A 63 23.13 -2.04 23.51
C GLY A 63 23.17 -2.04 25.04
N GLY A 64 22.02 -2.08 25.71
CA GLY A 64 21.91 -2.05 27.17
C GLY A 64 22.54 -0.80 27.81
N GLU A 65 23.21 -0.98 28.95
CA GLU A 65 23.85 0.12 29.70
C GLU A 65 25.06 0.75 28.97
N ALA A 66 25.57 0.08 27.94
CA ALA A 66 26.68 0.54 27.11
C ALA A 66 26.21 1.17 25.78
N ALA A 67 24.93 1.47 25.63
CA ALA A 67 24.37 2.04 24.41
C ALA A 67 25.11 3.32 23.99
N LEU A 68 25.66 3.28 22.77
CA LEU A 68 26.38 4.37 22.13
C LEU A 68 25.92 4.47 20.68
N TRP A 69 25.88 5.69 20.16
CA TRP A 69 25.82 5.97 18.74
C TRP A 69 27.10 5.42 18.10
N ASN A 70 26.99 4.24 17.49
CA ASN A 70 28.01 3.74 16.57
C ASN A 70 27.94 4.51 15.24
N GLU A 71 28.90 4.25 14.35
CA GLU A 71 28.95 4.97 13.07
C GLU A 71 27.66 4.83 12.25
N THR A 72 27.06 3.63 12.20
CA THR A 72 25.81 3.42 11.44
C THR A 72 24.65 4.19 12.05
N THR A 73 24.36 3.95 13.33
CA THR A 73 23.20 4.51 14.04
C THR A 73 23.28 6.03 14.12
N LEU A 74 24.49 6.60 14.21
CA LEU A 74 24.68 8.05 14.13
C LEU A 74 24.35 8.60 12.75
N ASP A 75 24.68 7.89 11.68
CA ASP A 75 24.33 8.29 10.31
C ASP A 75 22.81 8.23 10.08
N ILE A 76 22.15 7.16 10.54
CA ILE A 76 20.68 7.04 10.55
C ILE A 76 20.07 8.24 11.30
N ALA A 77 20.55 8.53 12.51
CA ALA A 77 20.06 9.64 13.32
C ALA A 77 20.25 11.00 12.62
N ARG A 78 21.37 11.21 11.92
CA ARG A 78 21.61 12.45 11.15
C ARG A 78 20.62 12.61 10.00
N GLN A 79 20.32 11.54 9.27
CA GLN A 79 19.32 11.57 8.20
C GLN A 79 17.92 11.84 8.74
N LEU A 80 17.55 11.24 9.87
CA LEU A 80 16.29 11.54 10.58
C LEU A 80 16.21 13.00 11.02
N ALA A 81 17.29 13.55 11.57
CA ALA A 81 17.36 14.95 12.00
C ALA A 81 17.18 15.94 10.83
N LYS A 82 17.57 15.54 9.61
CA LYS A 82 17.32 16.31 8.38
C LYS A 82 15.88 16.19 7.86
N GLY A 83 15.08 15.27 8.42
CA GLY A 83 13.70 15.02 8.01
C GLY A 83 13.54 13.92 6.94
N GLU A 84 14.59 13.15 6.66
CA GLU A 84 14.53 12.09 5.65
C GLU A 84 13.63 10.94 6.11
N SER A 85 12.66 10.55 5.27
CA SER A 85 11.74 9.45 5.56
C SER A 85 12.30 8.07 5.18
N VAL A 86 13.31 8.05 4.31
CA VAL A 86 14.00 6.86 3.83
C VAL A 86 15.49 7.04 4.10
N ILE A 87 16.06 6.15 4.90
CA ILE A 87 17.45 6.22 5.34
C ILE A 87 18.30 5.45 4.35
N ARG A 88 19.35 6.08 3.81
CA ARG A 88 20.27 5.46 2.86
C ARG A 88 21.64 5.27 3.48
N LEU A 89 22.03 4.02 3.68
CA LEU A 89 23.35 3.70 4.23
C LEU A 89 24.38 3.59 3.10
N LYS A 90 25.49 4.33 3.22
CA LYS A 90 26.60 4.27 2.25
C LYS A 90 27.48 3.05 2.47
N LEU A 91 28.11 2.59 1.39
CA LEU A 91 29.20 1.61 1.44
C LEU A 91 30.39 2.21 2.21
N ARG A 92 30.94 1.48 3.18
CA ARG A 92 32.13 1.94 3.92
C ARG A 92 33.39 1.68 3.12
N GLU A 93 34.42 2.47 3.37
CA GLU A 93 35.74 2.24 2.78
C GLU A 93 36.29 0.86 3.20
N GLY A 94 36.67 0.04 2.23
CA GLY A 94 37.15 -1.33 2.46
C GLY A 94 36.08 -2.37 2.79
N GLU A 95 34.79 -1.99 2.85
CA GLU A 95 33.69 -2.94 3.06
C GLU A 95 33.40 -3.70 1.76
N SER A 96 33.34 -5.03 1.84
CA SER A 96 32.97 -5.85 0.68
C SER A 96 31.49 -5.67 0.33
N ASP A 97 31.13 -5.86 -0.93
CA ASP A 97 29.71 -5.85 -1.38
C ASP A 97 28.82 -6.76 -0.49
N THR A 98 29.33 -7.93 -0.11
CA THR A 98 28.63 -8.91 0.74
C THR A 98 28.42 -8.41 2.16
N ASP A 99 29.45 -7.82 2.77
CA ASP A 99 29.36 -7.27 4.13
C ASP A 99 28.44 -6.04 4.17
N TYR A 100 28.47 -5.23 3.12
CA TYR A 100 27.56 -4.12 2.92
C TYR A 100 26.09 -4.57 2.87
N ALA A 101 25.80 -5.59 2.05
CA ALA A 101 24.46 -6.16 1.97
C ALA A 101 24.02 -6.79 3.29
N ARG A 102 24.92 -7.49 3.99
CA ARG A 102 24.65 -8.08 5.31
C ARG A 102 24.35 -7.00 6.34
N ARG A 103 25.15 -5.93 6.38
CA ARG A 103 24.95 -4.80 7.29
C ARG A 103 23.60 -4.14 7.07
N ILE A 104 23.24 -3.80 5.84
CA ILE A 104 21.94 -3.18 5.56
C ILE A 104 20.77 -4.06 6.02
N ARG A 105 20.82 -5.37 5.77
CA ARG A 105 19.78 -6.30 6.23
C ARG A 105 19.71 -6.39 7.76
N SER A 106 20.87 -6.49 8.41
CA SER A 106 20.98 -6.52 9.88
C SER A 106 20.40 -5.26 10.52
N GLU A 107 20.75 -4.09 9.97
CA GLU A 107 20.27 -2.79 10.43
C GLU A 107 18.77 -2.64 10.17
N GLN A 108 18.25 -3.07 9.01
CA GLN A 108 16.81 -3.07 8.72
C GLN A 108 16.02 -4.02 9.62
N ALA A 109 16.58 -5.16 10.01
CA ALA A 109 15.97 -6.10 10.95
C ALA A 109 15.97 -5.54 12.38
N THR A 110 17.08 -4.92 12.80
CA THR A 110 17.23 -4.31 14.13
C THR A 110 16.33 -3.09 14.28
N PHE A 111 16.25 -2.24 13.25
CA PHE A 111 15.57 -0.96 13.26
C PHE A 111 14.31 -0.99 12.37
N ALA A 112 13.44 -1.98 12.59
CA ALA A 112 12.31 -2.31 11.71
C ALA A 112 11.30 -1.17 11.49
N THR A 113 11.20 -0.21 12.42
CA THR A 113 10.33 0.97 12.24
C THR A 113 10.83 1.90 11.15
N PHE A 114 12.13 1.91 10.87
CA PHE A 114 12.76 2.80 9.90
C PHE A 114 12.96 2.06 8.57
N ARG A 115 12.69 2.76 7.47
CA ARG A 115 12.96 2.24 6.12
C ARG A 115 14.40 2.54 5.75
N ILE A 116 15.25 1.53 5.81
CA ILE A 116 16.68 1.58 5.51
C ILE A 116 16.91 0.95 4.14
N LEU A 117 17.54 1.68 3.23
CA LEU A 117 17.88 1.24 1.88
C LEU A 117 19.39 1.38 1.62
N PRO A 118 19.96 0.62 0.68
CA PRO A 118 21.29 0.90 0.18
C PRO A 118 21.35 2.27 -0.50
N ALA A 119 22.44 3.01 -0.26
CA ALA A 119 22.80 4.14 -1.11
C ALA A 119 23.43 3.67 -2.44
N ASP A 120 24.11 2.53 -2.45
CA ASP A 120 24.64 1.88 -3.64
C ASP A 120 23.87 0.57 -3.92
N GLU A 121 22.84 0.66 -4.77
CA GLU A 121 22.00 -0.50 -5.11
C GLU A 121 22.78 -1.59 -5.86
N MET A 122 23.83 -1.23 -6.62
CA MET A 122 24.62 -2.20 -7.38
C MET A 122 25.52 -3.02 -6.46
N ALA A 123 26.24 -2.37 -5.53
CA ALA A 123 27.03 -3.06 -4.51
C ALA A 123 26.16 -3.96 -3.64
N PHE A 124 25.00 -3.46 -3.20
CA PHE A 124 24.04 -4.26 -2.44
C PHE A 124 23.53 -5.48 -3.22
N THR A 125 23.25 -5.33 -4.51
CA THR A 125 22.78 -6.43 -5.37
C THR A 125 23.87 -7.48 -5.58
N ARG A 126 25.12 -7.06 -5.87
CA ARG A 126 26.27 -7.98 -6.02
C ARG A 126 26.61 -8.71 -4.72
N GLY A 127 26.47 -8.05 -3.58
CA GLY A 127 26.66 -8.69 -2.27
C GLY A 127 25.51 -9.61 -1.88
N SER A 128 24.29 -9.23 -2.26
CA SER A 128 23.08 -10.02 -2.02
C SER A 128 23.07 -11.34 -2.78
N SER A 129 23.63 -11.36 -4.00
CA SER A 129 23.74 -12.58 -4.82
C SER A 129 24.86 -13.52 -4.37
N LYS A 130 25.83 -13.04 -3.59
CA LYS A 130 26.93 -13.84 -3.01
C LYS A 130 26.67 -14.30 -1.57
N SER A 131 25.47 -14.07 -1.05
CA SER A 131 25.08 -14.45 0.30
C SER A 131 25.06 -15.99 0.46
N PRO A 132 25.76 -16.56 1.47
CA PRO A 132 25.74 -18.01 1.73
C PRO A 132 24.39 -18.53 2.24
N TYR A 133 23.42 -17.63 2.51
CA TYR A 133 22.02 -18.02 2.69
C TYR A 133 21.42 -18.33 1.33
N HIS A 134 21.51 -19.59 0.94
CA HIS A 134 20.80 -20.09 -0.22
C HIS A 134 19.32 -20.17 0.17
N LEU A 135 18.41 -19.75 -0.71
CA LEU A 135 16.96 -19.81 -0.47
C LEU A 135 16.47 -21.24 -0.13
N SER A 136 17.29 -22.25 -0.43
CA SER A 136 17.14 -23.65 0.00
C SER A 136 17.28 -23.85 1.51
N ASP A 137 18.02 -23.01 2.22
CA ASP A 137 18.25 -23.18 3.66
C ASP A 137 17.04 -22.75 4.49
N CYS A 138 16.18 -21.89 3.92
CA CYS A 138 14.84 -21.60 4.45
C CYS A 138 13.81 -22.69 4.09
N LEU A 139 14.20 -23.67 3.27
CA LEU A 139 13.36 -24.74 2.74
C LEU A 139 14.04 -26.09 3.02
N ALA A 140 14.10 -26.52 4.28
CA ALA A 140 14.40 -27.90 4.62
C ALA A 140 13.29 -28.82 4.06
N TRP A 141 13.43 -29.23 2.80
CA TRP A 141 12.46 -30.00 2.03
C TRP A 141 12.81 -31.49 2.05
N PRO A 142 11.86 -32.42 2.30
CA PRO A 142 12.09 -33.84 2.09
C PRO A 142 12.12 -34.15 0.58
N LYS A 143 13.27 -34.60 0.07
CA LYS A 143 13.57 -34.84 -1.36
C LYS A 143 12.54 -35.69 -2.12
N THR A 144 11.75 -36.51 -1.44
CA THR A 144 10.96 -37.59 -2.04
C THR A 144 9.75 -37.13 -2.86
N ALA A 145 9.20 -35.92 -2.64
CA ALA A 145 8.06 -35.42 -3.42
C ALA A 145 8.46 -34.64 -4.69
N HIS A 146 9.75 -34.35 -4.87
CA HIS A 146 10.28 -33.55 -5.98
C HIS A 146 10.58 -34.41 -7.22
N GLU A 147 10.98 -35.67 -7.04
CA GLU A 147 11.40 -36.56 -8.12
C GLU A 147 10.21 -37.13 -8.90
N GLU A 148 9.08 -37.44 -8.25
CA GLU A 148 7.86 -37.91 -8.94
C GLU A 148 7.19 -36.85 -9.85
N TRP A 149 7.54 -35.56 -9.70
CA TRP A 149 6.95 -34.46 -10.48
C TRP A 149 7.81 -34.04 -11.68
N LEU A 150 9.07 -34.45 -11.74
CA LEU A 150 10.05 -34.00 -12.75
C LEU A 150 10.00 -34.79 -14.08
N ASP A 151 9.48 -36.02 -14.10
CA ASP A 151 9.49 -36.90 -15.28
C ASP A 151 8.47 -36.54 -16.39
N GLY A 152 7.93 -35.32 -16.38
CA GLY A 152 6.73 -34.97 -17.14
C GLY A 152 6.86 -33.97 -18.27
N ARG A 153 8.05 -33.48 -18.67
CA ARG A 153 8.16 -32.53 -19.80
C ARG A 153 9.43 -32.66 -20.65
N ASP A 154 9.14 -32.63 -21.95
CA ASP A 154 10.01 -32.58 -23.13
C ASP A 154 10.78 -31.25 -23.21
N GLU A 155 12.10 -31.31 -23.38
CA GLU A 155 13.04 -30.18 -23.26
C GLU A 155 13.26 -29.35 -24.54
N ASN A 156 12.45 -29.52 -25.59
CA ASN A 156 12.73 -28.94 -26.92
C ASN A 156 11.78 -27.82 -27.37
N GLU A 157 11.75 -26.67 -26.66
CA GLU A 157 11.28 -25.41 -27.27
C GLU A 157 12.21 -24.22 -26.97
N PRO A 158 12.90 -23.65 -27.97
CA PRO A 158 13.78 -22.50 -27.77
C PRO A 158 13.01 -21.19 -27.59
N MET A 159 13.35 -20.44 -26.52
CA MET A 159 12.91 -19.07 -26.28
C MET A 159 13.34 -18.13 -27.42
N ARG A 160 12.37 -17.46 -28.04
CA ARG A 160 12.61 -16.34 -28.98
C ARG A 160 12.84 -15.04 -28.21
N THR A 161 13.99 -14.42 -28.42
CA THR A 161 14.32 -13.03 -28.03
C THR A 161 13.62 -12.03 -28.95
N PRO A 162 12.95 -10.98 -28.41
CA PRO A 162 12.49 -9.86 -29.22
C PRO A 162 13.60 -8.82 -29.42
N ILE A 163 13.83 -8.50 -30.69
CA ILE A 163 14.68 -7.41 -31.19
C ILE A 163 13.98 -6.07 -30.91
N LEU A 164 14.69 -5.11 -30.32
CA LEU A 164 14.28 -3.70 -30.16
C LEU A 164 14.77 -2.88 -31.36
N PRO A 165 13.97 -1.95 -31.93
CA PRO A 165 14.48 -0.93 -32.83
C PRO A 165 14.86 0.35 -32.09
N GLU A 166 16.04 0.86 -32.41
CA GLU A 166 16.54 2.20 -32.09
C GLU A 166 15.67 3.29 -32.73
N LEU A 167 15.37 4.35 -31.99
CA LEU A 167 14.91 5.62 -32.57
C LEU A 167 15.58 6.81 -31.88
N SER A 168 15.93 7.75 -32.75
CA SER A 168 16.93 8.80 -32.65
C SER A 168 16.41 10.13 -32.10
N ALA A 169 17.39 11.00 -31.85
CA ALA A 169 17.36 12.32 -31.24
C ALA A 169 16.40 13.36 -31.82
N VAL A 170 15.87 14.24 -30.95
CA VAL A 170 15.53 15.63 -31.28
C VAL A 170 15.81 16.59 -30.11
N ALA A 171 16.81 17.45 -30.34
CA ALA A 171 17.01 18.85 -29.99
C ALA A 171 16.70 19.43 -28.59
N HIS A 172 17.77 19.99 -28.00
CA HIS A 172 17.79 21.03 -26.97
C HIS A 172 17.15 22.35 -27.43
N ARG A 173 16.44 23.02 -26.52
CA ARG A 173 16.39 24.50 -26.46
C ARG A 173 16.50 24.96 -25.01
N SER A 174 17.49 25.82 -24.79
CA SER A 174 17.76 26.59 -23.58
C SER A 174 17.21 28.00 -23.79
N ALA A 175 16.60 28.59 -22.75
CA ALA A 175 16.56 30.03 -22.55
C ALA A 175 16.25 30.34 -21.09
N ALA A 176 17.00 31.29 -20.55
CA ALA A 176 17.11 31.65 -19.14
C ALA A 176 16.10 32.71 -18.70
N GLU A 177 15.79 32.70 -17.40
CA GLU A 177 15.33 33.83 -16.57
C GLU A 177 16.51 34.81 -16.31
N PRO A 178 16.34 36.11 -15.90
CA PRO A 178 15.44 36.62 -14.85
C PRO A 178 14.78 37.99 -15.21
N GLU A 179 13.94 38.68 -14.42
CA GLU A 179 14.19 39.25 -13.09
C GLU A 179 12.93 39.91 -12.48
N LYS A 180 13.00 40.16 -11.17
CA LYS A 180 11.96 40.68 -10.26
C LYS A 180 11.61 42.15 -10.48
N VAL A 181 10.33 42.51 -10.32
CA VAL A 181 9.93 43.82 -9.76
C VAL A 181 8.79 43.63 -8.77
N PHE A 182 8.99 44.15 -7.56
CA PHE A 182 8.01 44.30 -6.49
C PHE A 182 7.28 45.64 -6.66
N GLY A 183 5.94 45.67 -6.63
CA GLY A 183 5.20 46.91 -6.45
C GLY A 183 3.72 46.86 -6.85
N ALA A 184 2.87 47.24 -5.90
CA ALA A 184 1.47 47.66 -6.02
C ALA A 184 0.36 46.60 -6.24
N VAL A 185 -0.48 46.46 -5.21
CA VAL A 185 -1.80 45.85 -5.25
C VAL A 185 -2.71 46.76 -6.09
N MET A 186 -2.78 46.49 -7.38
CA MET A 186 -3.95 46.81 -8.19
C MET A 186 -4.66 45.49 -8.51
N GLN A 187 -5.99 45.51 -8.54
CA GLN A 187 -6.79 44.42 -9.07
C GLN A 187 -6.45 44.27 -10.56
N ALA A 188 -5.34 43.60 -10.86
CA ALA A 188 -4.93 43.27 -12.20
C ALA A 188 -5.92 42.22 -12.71
N ASN A 189 -6.87 42.68 -13.52
CA ASN A 189 -7.66 41.82 -14.38
C ASN A 189 -6.69 41.18 -15.37
N ASP A 190 -6.16 40.00 -15.05
CA ASP A 190 -5.21 39.30 -15.92
C ASP A 190 -5.89 38.61 -17.11
N GLY A 191 -7.21 38.81 -17.27
CA GLY A 191 -8.00 38.27 -18.37
C GLY A 191 -8.11 36.76 -18.36
N LYS A 192 -7.73 36.09 -17.27
CA LYS A 192 -7.66 34.63 -17.19
C LYS A 192 -9.01 34.01 -16.90
N HIS A 193 -9.12 32.75 -17.28
CA HIS A 193 -10.37 31.99 -17.27
C HIS A 193 -10.33 30.79 -16.31
N LEU A 194 -11.52 30.29 -15.94
CA LEU A 194 -11.70 29.16 -15.03
C LEU A 194 -10.98 27.90 -15.52
N HIS A 195 -11.11 27.57 -16.81
CA HIS A 195 -10.52 26.36 -17.37
C HIS A 195 -9.00 26.45 -17.44
N GLU A 196 -8.45 27.65 -17.68
CA GLU A 196 -7.00 27.90 -17.57
C GLU A 196 -6.52 27.64 -16.14
N ALA A 197 -7.24 28.13 -15.13
CA ALA A 197 -6.92 27.86 -13.73
C ALA A 197 -7.04 26.37 -13.37
N LEU A 198 -8.04 25.66 -13.90
CA LEU A 198 -8.20 24.22 -13.69
C LEU A 198 -7.07 23.41 -14.35
N TRP A 199 -6.58 23.82 -15.53
CA TRP A 199 -5.40 23.22 -16.15
C TRP A 199 -4.13 23.47 -15.33
N ALA A 200 -3.90 24.70 -14.88
CA ALA A 200 -2.78 25.01 -14.00
C ALA A 200 -2.86 24.23 -12.67
N TYR A 201 -4.07 23.94 -12.18
CA TYR A 201 -4.27 23.07 -11.02
C TYR A 201 -3.94 21.60 -11.33
N ILE A 202 -4.22 21.11 -12.55
CA ILE A 202 -3.78 19.78 -13.00
C ILE A 202 -2.25 19.71 -13.02
N GLU A 203 -1.57 20.71 -13.60
CA GLU A 203 -0.10 20.81 -13.61
C GLU A 203 0.46 20.76 -12.18
N TRP A 204 -0.14 21.53 -11.26
CA TRP A 204 0.24 21.49 -9.85
C TRP A 204 0.01 20.12 -9.20
N ILE A 205 -1.11 19.44 -9.48
CA ILE A 205 -1.35 18.07 -9.00
C ILE A 205 -0.29 17.12 -9.53
N GLU A 206 0.10 17.25 -10.80
CA GLU A 206 1.11 16.38 -11.41
C GLU A 206 2.47 16.55 -10.76
N GLN A 207 2.85 17.78 -10.41
CA GLN A 207 4.10 18.07 -9.67
C GLN A 207 4.03 17.62 -8.21
N GLU A 208 3.00 18.02 -7.47
CA GLU A 208 2.86 17.76 -6.04
C GLU A 208 2.72 16.26 -5.72
N TYR A 209 2.05 15.52 -6.59
CA TYR A 209 1.81 14.09 -6.40
C TYR A 209 2.68 13.22 -7.31
N PHE A 210 3.76 13.76 -7.87
CA PHE A 210 4.81 12.98 -8.52
C PHE A 210 5.56 12.16 -7.46
N ASP A 211 5.75 10.87 -7.73
CA ASP A 211 6.58 10.01 -6.90
C ASP A 211 7.89 9.74 -7.66
N PRO A 212 9.02 10.38 -7.27
CA PRO A 212 10.30 10.22 -7.93
C PRO A 212 10.82 8.77 -7.92
N HIS A 213 10.37 7.95 -6.96
CA HIS A 213 10.80 6.55 -6.89
C HIS A 213 10.07 5.65 -7.88
N LEU A 214 8.85 6.04 -8.26
CA LEU A 214 8.06 5.31 -9.23
C LEU A 214 8.10 5.96 -10.62
N ASP A 215 8.84 7.08 -10.75
CA ASP A 215 8.92 7.94 -11.93
C ASP A 215 7.53 8.23 -12.54
N ARG A 216 6.54 8.47 -11.67
CA ARG A 216 5.14 8.67 -12.08
C ARG A 216 4.32 9.32 -10.99
N ILE A 217 3.17 9.87 -11.37
CA ILE A 217 2.19 10.39 -10.40
C ILE A 217 1.41 9.28 -9.69
N THR A 218 0.97 9.55 -8.46
CA THR A 218 0.23 8.58 -7.65
C THR A 218 -1.15 8.21 -8.23
N ASP A 219 -1.71 7.05 -7.85
CA ASP A 219 -3.10 6.66 -8.16
C ASP A 219 -4.14 7.73 -7.76
N ASN A 220 -3.89 8.41 -6.65
CA ASN A 220 -4.74 9.47 -6.14
C ASN A 220 -4.70 10.68 -7.09
N ALA A 221 -3.50 11.06 -7.56
CA ALA A 221 -3.31 12.13 -8.53
C ALA A 221 -4.15 11.90 -9.80
N HIS A 222 -4.06 10.72 -10.42
CA HIS A 222 -4.89 10.41 -11.59
C HIS A 222 -6.40 10.52 -11.33
N THR A 223 -6.84 10.13 -10.12
CA THR A 223 -8.25 10.25 -9.73
C THR A 223 -8.65 11.72 -9.64
N LYS A 224 -7.80 12.56 -9.04
CA LYS A 224 -8.00 14.01 -8.95
C LYS A 224 -8.02 14.67 -10.33
N ILE A 225 -7.04 14.38 -11.18
CA ILE A 225 -6.98 14.90 -12.56
C ILE A 225 -8.25 14.53 -13.33
N ARG A 226 -8.72 13.28 -13.22
CA ARG A 226 -9.99 12.87 -13.85
C ARG A 226 -11.19 13.63 -13.29
N GLN A 227 -11.20 13.92 -11.99
CA GLN A 227 -12.24 14.73 -11.38
C GLN A 227 -12.20 16.17 -11.89
N VAL A 228 -11.02 16.79 -11.94
CA VAL A 228 -10.83 18.16 -12.47
C VAL A 228 -11.25 18.26 -13.93
N LYS A 229 -10.82 17.33 -14.78
CA LYS A 229 -11.28 17.27 -16.19
C LYS A 229 -12.80 17.14 -16.28
N LYS A 230 -13.43 16.39 -15.38
CA LYS A 230 -14.90 16.29 -15.32
C LYS A 230 -15.56 17.58 -14.80
N LEU A 231 -14.90 18.36 -13.93
CA LEU A 231 -15.36 19.69 -13.54
C LEU A 231 -15.37 20.61 -14.78
N MET A 232 -14.27 20.64 -15.55
CA MET A 232 -14.18 21.42 -16.79
C MET A 232 -15.26 21.04 -17.81
N GLU A 233 -15.54 19.74 -17.98
CA GLU A 233 -16.60 19.27 -18.88
C GLU A 233 -18.03 19.68 -18.46
N ARG A 234 -18.24 20.10 -17.21
CA ARG A 234 -19.58 20.30 -16.63
C ARG A 234 -19.87 21.75 -16.21
N HIS A 235 -18.87 22.62 -16.27
CA HIS A 235 -18.97 24.02 -15.90
C HIS A 235 -18.40 24.87 -17.02
N ASP A 236 -19.09 25.96 -17.33
CA ASP A 236 -18.71 26.87 -18.41
C ASP A 236 -17.38 27.55 -18.11
N ASP A 237 -16.66 27.94 -19.16
CA ASP A 237 -15.39 28.63 -19.02
C ASP A 237 -15.61 30.13 -18.79
N LEU A 238 -15.67 30.52 -17.53
CA LEU A 238 -15.92 31.90 -17.11
C LEU A 238 -14.61 32.65 -16.87
N PRO A 239 -14.54 33.96 -17.19
CA PRO A 239 -13.48 34.83 -16.70
C PRO A 239 -13.39 34.75 -15.18
N LEU A 240 -12.18 34.66 -14.62
CA LEU A 240 -12.00 34.54 -13.17
C LEU A 240 -12.59 35.73 -12.40
N LEU A 241 -12.62 36.92 -13.00
CA LEU A 241 -13.25 38.10 -12.40
C LEU A 241 -14.76 37.92 -12.19
N LYS A 242 -15.42 37.10 -13.03
CA LYS A 242 -16.85 36.78 -12.89
C LYS A 242 -17.13 35.62 -11.95
N LEU A 243 -16.09 34.99 -11.37
CA LEU A 243 -16.27 33.95 -10.36
C LEU A 243 -16.43 34.58 -8.99
N GLU A 244 -17.57 35.24 -8.78
CA GLU A 244 -17.97 35.75 -7.48
C GLU A 244 -18.63 34.65 -6.65
N PHE A 245 -19.19 35.02 -5.50
CA PHE A 245 -19.81 34.07 -4.58
C PHE A 245 -20.92 33.26 -5.26
N GLU A 246 -21.81 33.90 -6.01
CA GLU A 246 -22.98 33.26 -6.61
C GLU A 246 -22.62 32.19 -7.65
N GLU A 247 -21.62 32.46 -8.50
CA GLU A 247 -21.13 31.51 -9.49
C GLU A 247 -20.47 30.32 -8.82
N VAL A 248 -19.62 30.58 -7.82
CA VAL A 248 -18.96 29.52 -7.05
C VAL A 248 -19.99 28.65 -6.34
N GLU A 249 -20.97 29.25 -5.67
CA GLU A 249 -22.05 28.54 -4.99
C GLU A 249 -22.88 27.71 -5.98
N THR A 250 -23.16 28.24 -7.16
CA THR A 250 -23.86 27.52 -8.25
C THR A 250 -23.11 26.27 -8.67
N MET A 251 -21.78 26.31 -8.76
CA MET A 251 -20.97 25.12 -9.06
C MET A 251 -21.08 24.05 -7.97
N PHE A 252 -21.08 24.43 -6.69
CA PHE A 252 -21.30 23.50 -5.58
C PHE A 252 -22.71 22.92 -5.59
N ARG A 253 -23.72 23.78 -5.76
CA ARG A 253 -25.14 23.41 -5.85
C ARG A 253 -25.40 22.40 -6.97
N TYR A 254 -24.76 22.58 -8.14
CA TYR A 254 -24.82 21.64 -9.25
C TYR A 254 -24.47 20.22 -8.81
N TRP A 255 -23.32 20.04 -8.14
CA TRP A 255 -22.88 18.72 -7.70
C TRP A 255 -23.74 18.17 -6.56
N ARG A 256 -24.22 19.02 -5.63
CA ARG A 256 -25.13 18.63 -4.54
C ARG A 256 -26.44 18.04 -5.06
N ARG A 257 -26.96 18.58 -6.17
CA ARG A 257 -28.16 18.05 -6.85
C ARG A 257 -27.93 16.71 -7.56
N ARG A 258 -26.72 16.13 -7.48
CA ARG A 258 -26.34 14.83 -8.06
C ARG A 258 -26.70 14.74 -9.55
N PRO A 259 -25.96 15.48 -10.42
CA PRO A 259 -26.28 15.59 -11.83
C PRO A 259 -26.33 14.20 -12.49
N PRO A 260 -27.09 14.06 -13.59
CA PRO A 260 -27.23 12.78 -14.27
C PRO A 260 -25.87 12.24 -14.74
N ARG A 261 -25.68 10.93 -14.57
CA ARG A 261 -24.51 10.22 -15.07
C ARG A 261 -24.55 10.25 -16.60
N ARG A 262 -23.41 10.45 -17.28
CA ARG A 262 -23.35 10.18 -18.72
C ARG A 262 -23.52 8.67 -18.93
N VAL A 263 -24.54 8.27 -19.67
CA VAL A 263 -24.76 6.89 -20.09
C VAL A 263 -24.43 6.79 -21.58
N ARG A 264 -23.91 5.63 -22.00
CA ARG A 264 -23.73 5.29 -23.42
C ARG A 264 -24.95 4.49 -23.85
N GLY A 265 -25.57 4.83 -24.99
CA GLY A 265 -26.78 4.18 -25.49
C GLY A 265 -28.08 4.74 -24.88
N ASP A 266 -29.18 4.03 -25.07
CA ASP A 266 -30.56 4.51 -24.82
C ASP A 266 -31.02 4.45 -23.35
N ALA A 267 -30.13 4.15 -22.41
CA ALA A 267 -30.50 4.06 -21.00
C ALA A 267 -30.67 5.45 -20.38
N THR A 268 -31.81 5.67 -19.71
CA THR A 268 -32.11 6.93 -19.01
C THR A 268 -31.03 7.22 -17.95
N PRO A 269 -30.36 8.37 -18.02
CA PRO A 269 -29.25 8.67 -17.12
C PRO A 269 -29.75 8.99 -15.71
N GLY A 270 -29.64 8.00 -14.81
CA GLY A 270 -29.87 8.21 -13.38
C GLY A 270 -28.85 9.17 -12.74
N PRO A 271 -29.15 9.72 -11.55
CA PRO A 271 -28.25 10.61 -10.83
C PRO A 271 -26.94 9.91 -10.44
N ILE A 272 -25.84 10.65 -10.38
CA ILE A 272 -24.60 10.10 -9.82
C ILE A 272 -24.77 9.71 -8.35
N SER A 273 -23.94 8.77 -7.88
CA SER A 273 -23.97 8.36 -6.47
C SER A 273 -23.66 9.52 -5.53
N ARG A 274 -24.25 9.51 -4.32
CA ARG A 274 -23.95 10.48 -3.24
C ARG A 274 -22.45 10.62 -3.01
N LYS A 275 -21.72 9.49 -2.97
CA LYS A 275 -20.27 9.49 -2.75
C LYS A 275 -19.50 10.12 -3.91
N SER A 276 -19.92 9.89 -5.15
CA SER A 276 -19.32 10.53 -6.33
C SER A 276 -19.49 12.05 -6.26
N SER A 277 -20.70 12.53 -5.97
CA SER A 277 -20.98 13.96 -5.79
C SER A 277 -20.11 14.58 -4.68
N GLN A 278 -20.05 13.97 -3.50
CA GLN A 278 -19.17 14.42 -2.40
C GLN A 278 -17.69 14.50 -2.82
N ASN A 279 -17.21 13.57 -3.65
CA ASN A 279 -15.83 13.61 -4.14
C ASN A 279 -15.59 14.80 -5.08
N TYR A 280 -16.54 15.13 -5.97
CA TYR A 280 -16.44 16.30 -6.85
C TYR A 280 -16.49 17.60 -6.04
N ILE A 281 -17.41 17.71 -5.08
CA ILE A 281 -17.49 18.86 -4.15
C ILE A 281 -16.17 19.03 -3.39
N GLY A 282 -15.62 17.93 -2.85
CA GLY A 282 -14.35 17.97 -2.14
C GLY A 282 -13.16 18.38 -3.02
N GLU A 283 -13.15 17.99 -4.30
CA GLU A 283 -12.10 18.41 -5.23
C GLU A 283 -12.27 19.86 -5.68
N LEU A 284 -13.51 20.30 -5.92
CA LEU A 284 -13.82 21.69 -6.25
C LEU A 284 -13.41 22.63 -5.11
N LYS A 285 -13.68 22.26 -3.85
CA LYS A 285 -13.21 23.00 -2.67
C LYS A 285 -11.68 23.07 -2.59
N ARG A 286 -10.97 21.99 -2.93
CA ARG A 286 -9.50 22.00 -2.97
C ARG A 286 -8.96 22.90 -4.07
N PHE A 287 -9.57 22.86 -5.25
CA PHE A 287 -9.22 23.75 -6.36
C PHE A 287 -9.34 25.22 -5.96
N PHE A 288 -10.49 25.67 -5.42
CA PHE A 288 -10.64 27.07 -5.02
C PHE A 288 -9.70 27.50 -3.89
N LYS A 289 -9.43 26.61 -2.92
CA LYS A 289 -8.42 26.88 -1.89
C LYS A 289 -7.00 27.02 -2.47
N TRP A 290 -6.66 26.22 -3.47
CA TRP A 290 -5.40 26.34 -4.20
C TRP A 290 -5.37 27.63 -5.02
N LEU A 291 -6.44 27.95 -5.75
CA LEU A 291 -6.55 29.13 -6.61
C LEU A 291 -6.35 30.42 -5.81
N HIS A 292 -6.99 30.52 -4.64
CA HIS A 292 -6.83 31.65 -3.72
C HIS A 292 -5.37 31.85 -3.23
N ARG A 293 -4.62 30.74 -3.06
CA ARG A 293 -3.22 30.77 -2.61
C ARG A 293 -2.23 30.96 -3.76
N SER A 294 -2.65 30.71 -4.99
CA SER A 294 -1.80 30.79 -6.16
C SER A 294 -1.45 32.25 -6.46
N ARG A 295 -0.16 32.51 -6.68
CA ARG A 295 0.32 33.82 -7.16
C ARG A 295 0.12 34.00 -8.66
N ARG A 296 -0.18 32.91 -9.39
CA ARG A 296 -0.39 32.92 -10.85
C ARG A 296 -1.72 33.57 -11.24
N PHE A 297 -2.67 33.69 -10.32
CA PHE A 297 -4.01 34.22 -10.59
C PHE A 297 -4.36 35.32 -9.58
N ALA A 298 -4.99 36.39 -10.06
CA ALA A 298 -5.45 37.48 -9.21
C ALA A 298 -6.66 37.11 -8.33
N TRP A 299 -7.37 36.03 -8.67
CA TRP A 299 -8.58 35.59 -7.98
C TRP A 299 -8.35 35.35 -6.48
N ARG A 300 -9.30 35.81 -5.66
CA ARG A 300 -9.32 35.57 -4.21
C ARG A 300 -10.68 35.00 -3.83
N LYS A 301 -10.68 34.07 -2.86
CA LYS A 301 -11.91 33.48 -2.37
C LYS A 301 -12.84 34.60 -1.85
N PRO A 302 -14.14 34.56 -2.17
CA PRO A 302 -15.13 35.42 -1.55
C PRO A 302 -15.12 35.27 -0.02
N GLN A 303 -15.51 36.33 0.70
CA GLN A 303 -15.52 36.34 2.16
C GLN A 303 -16.32 35.17 2.75
N ASP A 304 -17.50 34.91 2.17
CA ASP A 304 -18.46 33.90 2.65
C ASP A 304 -18.23 32.52 2.02
N PHE A 305 -17.12 32.30 1.31
CA PHE A 305 -16.83 31.04 0.63
C PHE A 305 -16.86 29.82 1.58
N ASP A 306 -16.40 29.99 2.82
CA ASP A 306 -16.36 28.89 3.79
C ASP A 306 -17.76 28.55 4.36
N ASP A 307 -18.77 29.39 4.11
CA ASP A 307 -20.18 29.19 4.50
C ASP A 307 -21.01 28.46 3.44
N ILE A 308 -20.43 28.20 2.26
CA ILE A 308 -21.10 27.42 1.21
C ILE A 308 -21.43 26.02 1.74
N ASP A 309 -22.73 25.68 1.70
CA ASP A 309 -23.21 24.36 2.09
C ASP A 309 -22.69 23.29 1.12
N LEU A 310 -22.00 22.29 1.68
CA LEU A 310 -21.36 21.19 0.96
C LEU A 310 -22.11 19.86 1.12
N ASP A 311 -23.19 19.83 1.90
CA ASP A 311 -23.90 18.60 2.17
C ASP A 311 -24.63 18.11 0.92
N VAL A 312 -24.48 16.82 0.67
CA VAL A 312 -25.19 16.12 -0.40
C VAL A 312 -26.34 15.40 0.28
N PRO A 313 -27.61 15.74 -0.04
CA PRO A 313 -28.76 15.14 0.59
C PRO A 313 -28.70 13.61 0.58
N PRO A 314 -29.23 12.95 1.63
CA PRO A 314 -29.33 11.50 1.65
C PRO A 314 -30.13 11.00 0.45
N ASP A 315 -29.87 9.74 0.08
CA ASP A 315 -30.57 9.05 -0.99
C ASP A 315 -31.55 8.05 -0.37
N PRO A 316 -32.85 8.38 -0.20
CA PRO A 316 -33.80 7.53 0.50
C PRO A 316 -33.95 6.18 -0.21
N ILE A 317 -33.98 6.19 -1.55
CA ILE A 317 -34.05 4.99 -2.39
C ILE A 317 -32.79 4.12 -2.20
N GLY A 318 -31.60 4.75 -2.15
CA GLY A 318 -30.34 4.08 -1.86
C GLY A 318 -30.15 3.62 -0.41
N ALA A 319 -30.92 4.18 0.53
CA ALA A 319 -30.94 3.78 1.94
C ALA A 319 -31.88 2.59 2.17
N GLN A 320 -33.06 2.59 1.53
CA GLN A 320 -34.06 1.53 1.65
C GLN A 320 -33.58 0.19 1.05
N LYS A 321 -32.69 0.21 0.06
CA LYS A 321 -32.01 -0.99 -0.47
C LYS A 321 -31.03 -1.68 0.51
N ARG A 322 -30.77 -1.14 1.71
CA ARG A 322 -29.74 -1.64 2.65
C ARG A 322 -30.27 -2.47 3.83
N LEU A 323 -31.21 -3.39 3.59
CA LEU A 323 -31.49 -4.45 4.59
C LEU A 323 -30.28 -5.39 4.75
N VAL A 324 -29.50 -5.60 3.68
CA VAL A 324 -28.21 -6.30 3.72
C VAL A 324 -27.09 -5.27 3.82
N GLN A 325 -26.44 -5.16 4.98
CA GLN A 325 -25.37 -4.17 5.22
C GLN A 325 -24.13 -4.39 4.33
N ALA A 326 -23.85 -5.62 3.91
CA ALA A 326 -22.78 -5.93 2.97
C ALA A 326 -23.10 -7.19 2.15
N GLU A 327 -23.03 -7.10 0.82
CA GLU A 327 -23.04 -8.32 0.01
C GLU A 327 -21.73 -9.08 0.25
N VAL A 328 -21.85 -10.31 0.73
CA VAL A 328 -20.76 -11.26 1.02
C VAL A 328 -21.07 -12.58 0.32
N PHE A 329 -20.03 -13.38 0.05
CA PHE A 329 -20.21 -14.74 -0.47
C PHE A 329 -20.81 -15.63 0.63
N THR A 330 -21.69 -16.53 0.24
CA THR A 330 -22.17 -17.62 1.10
C THR A 330 -21.13 -18.75 1.12
N LEU A 331 -21.21 -19.64 2.12
CA LEU A 331 -20.30 -20.79 2.20
C LEU A 331 -20.39 -21.69 0.96
N ALA A 332 -21.60 -21.97 0.48
CA ALA A 332 -21.83 -22.77 -0.74
C ALA A 332 -21.18 -22.13 -1.98
N GLU A 333 -21.24 -20.81 -2.12
CA GLU A 333 -20.54 -20.12 -3.21
C GLU A 333 -19.01 -20.20 -3.04
N LEU A 334 -18.48 -20.12 -1.82
CA LEU A 334 -17.04 -20.27 -1.57
C LEU A 334 -16.54 -21.68 -1.89
N GLU A 335 -17.31 -22.71 -1.55
CA GLU A 335 -17.04 -24.11 -1.91
C GLU A 335 -16.98 -24.28 -3.43
N LEU A 336 -17.99 -23.74 -4.12
CA LEU A 336 -18.08 -23.79 -5.58
C LEU A 336 -16.90 -23.06 -6.25
N LEU A 337 -16.56 -21.85 -5.76
CA LEU A 337 -15.38 -21.13 -6.20
C LEU A 337 -14.10 -21.94 -6.01
N ASN A 338 -13.90 -22.56 -4.84
CA ASN A 338 -12.72 -23.36 -4.57
C ASN A 338 -12.61 -24.61 -5.44
N ARG A 339 -13.75 -25.26 -5.73
CA ARG A 339 -13.84 -26.44 -6.59
C ARG A 339 -13.39 -26.14 -8.02
N TYR A 340 -13.82 -24.99 -8.57
CA TYR A 340 -13.51 -24.58 -9.95
C TYR A 340 -12.21 -23.78 -10.09
N ALA A 341 -11.59 -23.37 -8.99
CA ALA A 341 -10.38 -22.56 -9.02
C ALA A 341 -9.18 -23.35 -9.54
N THR A 342 -8.44 -22.74 -10.47
CA THR A 342 -7.06 -23.13 -10.76
C THR A 342 -6.17 -22.89 -9.53
N PRO A 343 -4.96 -23.49 -9.45
CA PRO A 343 -4.06 -23.27 -8.31
C PRO A 343 -3.79 -21.78 -8.01
N LEU A 344 -3.57 -20.97 -9.05
CA LEU A 344 -3.35 -19.54 -8.91
C LEU A 344 -4.59 -18.78 -8.42
N GLU A 345 -5.77 -19.11 -8.95
CA GLU A 345 -7.01 -18.48 -8.47
C GLU A 345 -7.29 -18.88 -7.01
N ARG A 346 -6.98 -20.12 -6.63
CA ARG A 346 -7.09 -20.60 -5.24
C ARG A 346 -6.18 -19.81 -4.29
N VAL A 347 -4.96 -19.48 -4.72
CA VAL A 347 -4.08 -18.53 -3.99
C VAL A 347 -4.80 -17.19 -3.78
N PHE A 348 -5.41 -16.61 -4.82
CA PHE A 348 -6.12 -15.34 -4.69
C PHE A 348 -7.33 -15.42 -3.75
N LEU A 349 -8.13 -16.50 -3.86
CA LEU A 349 -9.27 -16.75 -2.98
C LEU A 349 -8.84 -16.86 -1.52
N LEU A 350 -7.82 -17.68 -1.25
CA LEU A 350 -7.32 -17.92 0.11
C LEU A 350 -6.68 -16.68 0.72
N LEU A 351 -5.90 -15.89 -0.03
CA LEU A 351 -5.39 -14.61 0.49
C LEU A 351 -6.52 -13.60 0.78
N GLY A 352 -7.56 -13.59 -0.05
CA GLY A 352 -8.74 -12.76 0.18
C GLY A 352 -9.58 -13.18 1.40
N LEU A 353 -9.67 -14.48 1.68
CA LEU A 353 -10.48 -15.04 2.78
C LEU A 353 -9.69 -15.16 4.09
N ASN A 354 -8.49 -15.74 4.05
CA ASN A 354 -7.63 -15.93 5.21
C ASN A 354 -7.02 -14.62 5.70
N CYS A 355 -6.59 -13.74 4.80
CA CYS A 355 -5.85 -12.52 5.18
C CYS A 355 -6.62 -11.22 4.91
N ALA A 356 -7.87 -11.31 4.45
CA ALA A 356 -8.65 -10.14 4.04
C ALA A 356 -7.95 -9.27 2.97
N PHE A 357 -7.02 -9.83 2.19
CA PHE A 357 -6.27 -9.04 1.22
C PHE A 357 -7.15 -8.64 0.03
N GLY A 358 -7.10 -7.36 -0.31
CA GLY A 358 -7.56 -6.86 -1.60
C GLY A 358 -6.50 -7.06 -2.67
N MET A 359 -6.88 -6.78 -3.92
CA MET A 359 -6.02 -6.91 -5.11
C MET A 359 -4.62 -6.32 -4.93
N LYS A 360 -4.50 -5.08 -4.41
CA LYS A 360 -3.20 -4.42 -4.26
C LYS A 360 -2.34 -5.08 -3.19
N GLU A 361 -2.93 -5.56 -2.09
CA GLU A 361 -2.20 -6.29 -1.05
C GLU A 361 -1.68 -7.61 -1.62
N ILE A 362 -2.50 -8.37 -2.36
CA ILE A 362 -2.06 -9.61 -3.03
C ILE A 362 -0.93 -9.33 -4.04
N ALA A 363 -1.11 -8.33 -4.91
CA ALA A 363 -0.15 -8.02 -5.96
C ALA A 363 1.21 -7.52 -5.45
N THR A 364 1.25 -6.98 -4.23
CA THR A 364 2.47 -6.43 -3.61
C THR A 364 2.95 -7.25 -2.42
N LEU A 365 2.40 -8.45 -2.21
CA LEU A 365 2.91 -9.40 -1.22
C LEU A 365 4.31 -9.83 -1.66
N THR A 366 5.30 -9.69 -0.78
CA THR A 366 6.69 -10.08 -1.11
C THR A 366 7.04 -11.46 -0.55
N ILE A 367 8.13 -12.04 -1.03
CA ILE A 367 8.62 -13.35 -0.57
C ILE A 367 8.92 -13.32 0.94
N GLY A 368 9.62 -12.27 1.40
CA GLY A 368 10.02 -12.09 2.80
C GLY A 368 8.88 -11.73 3.76
N GLU A 369 7.65 -11.51 3.28
CA GLU A 369 6.46 -11.31 4.11
C GLU A 369 5.78 -12.65 4.48
N VAL A 370 6.25 -13.79 3.95
CA VAL A 370 5.66 -15.14 4.15
C VAL A 370 6.56 -16.00 5.03
N PHE A 371 6.02 -16.49 6.14
CA PHE A 371 6.72 -17.28 7.15
C PHE A 371 6.01 -18.62 7.31
N LEU A 372 6.52 -19.68 6.69
CA LEU A 372 5.90 -21.01 6.74
C LEU A 372 6.53 -21.87 7.82
N GLN A 373 5.71 -22.53 8.64
CA GLN A 373 6.14 -23.45 9.71
C GLN A 373 7.20 -22.85 10.63
N GLN A 374 7.02 -21.57 10.95
CA GLN A 374 7.94 -20.79 11.74
C GLN A 374 7.17 -20.11 12.87
N GLY A 375 7.34 -20.64 14.07
CA GLY A 375 6.77 -20.08 15.28
C GLY A 375 7.34 -18.69 15.56
N HIS A 376 6.63 -17.93 16.40
CA HIS A 376 7.16 -16.68 16.92
C HIS A 376 8.21 -16.94 18.00
N SER A 377 9.09 -15.95 18.24
CA SER A 377 9.96 -15.97 19.42
C SER A 377 9.10 -15.87 20.69
N ARG A 378 9.67 -16.23 21.84
CA ARG A 378 8.96 -16.20 23.12
C ARG A 378 8.44 -14.81 23.44
N GLU A 379 9.27 -13.78 23.23
CA GLU A 379 8.93 -12.38 23.49
C GLU A 379 7.75 -11.93 22.62
N HIS A 380 7.72 -12.39 21.36
CA HIS A 380 6.64 -12.06 20.44
C HIS A 380 5.35 -12.84 20.78
N CYS A 381 5.44 -14.09 21.25
CA CYS A 381 4.29 -14.83 21.78
C CYS A 381 3.67 -14.11 23.00
N GLU A 382 4.50 -13.60 23.92
CA GLU A 382 4.06 -12.81 25.08
C GLU A 382 3.39 -11.51 24.64
N LEU A 383 3.98 -10.79 23.67
CA LEU A 383 3.41 -9.55 23.11
C LEU A 383 2.01 -9.78 22.50
N LEU A 384 1.83 -10.88 21.78
CA LEU A 384 0.57 -11.20 21.13
C LEU A 384 -0.44 -11.89 22.05
N ALA A 385 -0.01 -12.34 23.24
CA ALA A 385 -0.74 -13.27 24.08
C ALA A 385 -1.20 -14.52 23.29
N PHE A 386 -0.27 -15.14 22.56
CA PHE A 386 -0.54 -16.32 21.73
C PHE A 386 0.66 -17.25 21.64
N ASP A 387 0.47 -18.49 22.07
CA ASP A 387 1.49 -19.53 22.01
C ASP A 387 1.63 -20.08 20.59
N SER A 388 2.62 -19.55 19.87
CA SER A 388 2.96 -20.05 18.54
C SER A 388 4.04 -21.14 18.60
N THR A 389 3.85 -22.20 17.80
CA THR A 389 4.85 -23.25 17.55
C THR A 389 5.27 -23.24 16.09
N ASN A 390 6.28 -24.04 15.73
CA ASN A 390 6.72 -24.24 14.34
C ASN A 390 5.70 -24.99 13.47
N GLN A 391 4.54 -25.38 14.01
CA GLN A 391 3.42 -25.86 13.19
C GLN A 391 2.64 -24.70 12.56
N HIS A 392 2.78 -23.48 13.08
CA HIS A 392 2.07 -22.32 12.54
C HIS A 392 2.83 -21.65 11.40
N SER A 393 2.05 -20.99 10.56
CA SER A 393 2.55 -20.19 9.46
C SER A 393 1.86 -18.84 9.47
N PHE A 394 2.57 -17.81 9.04
CA PHE A 394 2.13 -16.43 9.12
C PHE A 394 2.42 -15.68 7.82
N ILE A 395 1.59 -14.68 7.54
CA ILE A 395 1.98 -13.55 6.71
C ILE A 395 2.08 -12.34 7.62
N LYS A 396 3.20 -11.63 7.57
CA LYS A 396 3.45 -10.42 8.37
C LYS A 396 3.75 -9.26 7.44
N ARG A 397 3.05 -8.14 7.59
CA ARG A 397 3.30 -6.97 6.74
C ARG A 397 2.78 -5.64 7.27
N VAL A 398 3.37 -4.55 6.78
CA VAL A 398 2.84 -3.20 6.95
C VAL A 398 2.02 -2.79 5.73
N ARG A 399 0.76 -2.43 5.96
CA ARG A 399 -0.16 -2.04 4.90
C ARG A 399 0.19 -0.68 4.33
N ARG A 400 0.71 -0.65 3.11
CA ARG A 400 1.17 0.58 2.39
C ARG A 400 0.17 1.74 2.32
N LYS A 401 -1.14 1.50 2.46
CA LYS A 401 -2.17 2.57 2.36
C LYS A 401 -2.23 3.45 3.60
N ASN A 402 -2.06 2.86 4.78
CA ASN A 402 -2.28 3.52 6.07
C ASN A 402 -1.17 3.20 7.09
N SER A 403 -0.09 2.54 6.64
CA SER A 403 1.05 2.13 7.46
C SER A 403 0.68 1.29 8.69
N VAL A 404 -0.47 0.60 8.64
CA VAL A 404 -0.92 -0.26 9.74
C VAL A 404 -0.27 -1.63 9.60
N TYR A 405 0.39 -2.09 10.65
CA TYR A 405 0.91 -3.45 10.74
C TYR A 405 -0.23 -4.47 10.77
N GLY A 406 -0.05 -5.58 10.08
CA GLY A 406 -0.97 -6.71 10.06
C GLY A 406 -0.19 -8.02 10.11
N GLU A 407 -0.64 -8.91 10.99
CA GLU A 407 -0.12 -10.26 11.14
C GLU A 407 -1.27 -11.26 10.99
N PHE A 408 -1.03 -12.32 10.21
CA PHE A 408 -2.09 -13.24 9.80
C PHE A 408 -1.61 -14.68 9.93
N ILE A 409 -2.13 -15.41 10.92
CA ILE A 409 -2.01 -16.88 10.94
C ILE A 409 -2.68 -17.51 9.70
N LEU A 410 -2.06 -18.51 9.10
CA LEU A 410 -2.53 -19.14 7.86
C LEU A 410 -3.30 -20.43 8.13
N PHE A 411 -4.41 -20.64 7.42
CA PHE A 411 -5.09 -21.94 7.37
C PHE A 411 -4.19 -22.98 6.71
N PRO A 412 -4.34 -24.28 7.04
CA PRO A 412 -3.58 -25.34 6.39
C PRO A 412 -3.63 -25.27 4.86
N GLN A 413 -4.80 -25.02 4.27
CA GLN A 413 -4.94 -24.89 2.82
C GLN A 413 -4.24 -23.64 2.27
N THR A 414 -4.16 -22.56 3.06
CA THR A 414 -3.40 -21.35 2.69
C THR A 414 -1.91 -21.62 2.73
N VAL A 415 -1.42 -22.42 3.68
CA VAL A 415 -0.01 -22.86 3.73
C VAL A 415 0.35 -23.62 2.46
N GLU A 416 -0.46 -24.60 2.04
CA GLU A 416 -0.22 -25.34 0.79
C GLU A 416 -0.26 -24.42 -0.44
N ALA A 417 -1.19 -23.48 -0.48
CA ALA A 417 -1.25 -22.49 -1.56
C ALA A 417 0.00 -21.58 -1.59
N MET A 418 0.54 -21.19 -0.43
CA MET A 418 1.78 -20.42 -0.35
C MET A 418 3.00 -21.24 -0.74
N ARG A 419 3.06 -22.53 -0.38
CA ARG A 419 4.11 -23.45 -0.85
C ARG A 419 4.13 -23.53 -2.37
N TRP A 420 2.97 -23.75 -2.98
CA TRP A 420 2.83 -23.75 -4.44
C TRP A 420 3.27 -22.42 -5.06
N ALA A 421 2.87 -21.29 -4.47
CA ALA A 421 3.22 -19.96 -4.96
C ALA A 421 4.73 -19.70 -4.88
N LEU A 422 5.38 -20.05 -3.77
CA LEU A 422 6.83 -19.93 -3.57
C LEU A 422 7.59 -20.81 -4.55
N ALA A 423 7.22 -22.09 -4.69
CA ALA A 423 7.84 -23.00 -5.65
C ALA A 423 7.73 -22.48 -7.09
N ARG A 424 6.56 -21.94 -7.47
CA ARG A 424 6.38 -21.26 -8.76
C ARG A 424 7.29 -20.04 -8.89
N ARG A 425 7.38 -19.21 -7.85
CA ARG A 425 8.16 -17.96 -7.86
C ARG A 425 9.66 -18.19 -7.96
N LEU A 426 10.17 -19.28 -7.39
CA LEU A 426 11.59 -19.66 -7.48
C LEU A 426 12.04 -20.02 -8.90
N ARG A 427 11.11 -20.42 -9.76
CA ARG A 427 11.38 -20.67 -11.20
C ARG A 427 11.32 -19.41 -12.06
N GLN A 428 11.03 -18.25 -11.47
CA GLN A 428 10.94 -16.98 -12.16
C GLN A 428 12.17 -16.10 -11.84
N PRO A 429 12.54 -15.15 -12.71
CA PRO A 429 13.75 -14.33 -12.53
C PRO A 429 13.84 -13.62 -11.17
N ASN A 430 15.08 -13.45 -10.68
CA ASN A 430 15.45 -12.65 -9.52
C ASN A 430 14.54 -12.86 -8.27
N PRO A 431 14.40 -14.09 -7.74
CA PRO A 431 13.68 -14.29 -6.49
C PRO A 431 14.51 -13.72 -5.32
N ALA A 432 13.96 -12.73 -4.60
CA ALA A 432 14.57 -12.16 -3.41
C ALA A 432 13.49 -11.73 -2.38
N PRO A 433 13.81 -11.63 -1.08
CA PRO A 433 12.81 -11.37 -0.03
C PRO A 433 11.96 -10.11 -0.22
N ASP A 434 12.53 -9.06 -0.81
CA ASP A 434 11.88 -7.77 -1.09
C ASP A 434 11.07 -7.78 -2.40
N GLN A 435 11.17 -8.84 -3.21
CA GLN A 435 10.52 -8.96 -4.50
C GLN A 435 9.10 -9.53 -4.39
N PRO A 436 8.18 -9.20 -5.33
CA PRO A 436 6.83 -9.73 -5.33
C PRO A 436 6.80 -11.26 -5.36
N LEU A 437 5.95 -11.85 -4.53
CA LEU A 437 5.70 -13.29 -4.46
C LEU A 437 5.01 -13.80 -5.74
N LEU A 438 4.09 -13.01 -6.29
CA LEU A 438 3.24 -13.42 -7.41
C LEU A 438 3.56 -12.57 -8.64
N LEU A 439 4.01 -13.24 -9.71
CA LEU A 439 4.18 -12.66 -11.04
C LEU A 439 3.26 -13.39 -12.03
N ASN A 440 2.84 -12.68 -13.08
CA ASN A 440 2.07 -13.29 -14.15
C ASN A 440 2.94 -14.19 -15.05
N ASP A 441 2.31 -14.79 -16.07
CA ASP A 441 3.01 -15.71 -17.00
C ASP A 441 4.11 -15.01 -17.83
N ARG A 442 4.12 -13.67 -17.87
CA ARG A 442 5.17 -12.84 -18.49
C ARG A 442 6.24 -12.40 -17.50
N CYS A 443 6.25 -12.96 -16.29
CA CYS A 443 7.12 -12.56 -15.18
C CYS A 443 6.98 -11.07 -14.79
N GLU A 444 5.81 -10.49 -14.97
CA GLU A 444 5.50 -9.11 -14.56
C GLU A 444 4.65 -9.10 -13.29
N ALA A 445 4.85 -8.08 -12.45
CA ALA A 445 4.07 -7.89 -11.23
C ALA A 445 2.58 -7.60 -11.53
N TYR A 446 1.70 -8.15 -10.69
CA TYR A 446 0.25 -7.94 -10.82
C TYR A 446 -0.22 -6.51 -10.53
N ASP A 447 0.63 -5.65 -9.99
CA ASP A 447 0.37 -4.23 -9.75
C ASP A 447 0.95 -3.32 -10.85
N LYS A 448 1.67 -3.89 -11.84
CA LYS A 448 2.14 -3.17 -13.02
C LYS A 448 0.95 -2.55 -13.75
N ARG A 449 0.98 -1.23 -13.94
CA ARG A 449 -0.09 -0.51 -14.64
C ARG A 449 -0.15 -0.87 -16.12
N THR A 450 -1.32 -0.68 -16.70
CA THR A 450 -1.49 -0.83 -18.16
C THR A 450 -0.80 0.32 -18.90
N LYS A 451 -0.58 0.17 -20.22
CA LYS A 451 -0.01 1.24 -21.07
C LYS A 451 -0.77 2.56 -20.94
N GLY A 452 -2.10 2.51 -20.78
CA GLY A 452 -2.95 3.70 -20.56
C GLY A 452 -2.98 4.22 -19.12
N GLY A 453 -2.04 3.80 -18.27
CA GLY A 453 -1.97 4.23 -16.88
C GLY A 453 -3.10 3.72 -15.99
N ASN A 454 -3.94 2.78 -16.44
CA ASN A 454 -5.00 2.25 -15.60
C ASN A 454 -4.46 1.18 -14.63
N ARG A 455 -5.17 0.99 -13.52
CA ARG A 455 -4.89 -0.10 -12.58
C ARG A 455 -5.02 -1.44 -13.29
N ASN A 456 -4.07 -2.33 -13.02
CA ASN A 456 -4.11 -3.70 -13.48
C ASN A 456 -5.39 -4.39 -12.97
N GLN A 457 -6.13 -5.05 -13.87
CA GLN A 457 -7.37 -5.78 -13.54
C GLN A 457 -7.19 -7.30 -13.60
N GLN A 458 -5.96 -7.81 -13.77
CA GLN A 458 -5.73 -9.25 -13.94
C GLN A 458 -6.30 -10.10 -12.79
N ILE A 459 -6.11 -9.71 -11.52
CA ILE A 459 -6.65 -10.46 -10.38
C ILE A 459 -8.20 -10.44 -10.36
N PRO A 460 -8.88 -9.28 -10.42
CA PRO A 460 -10.34 -9.24 -10.53
C PRO A 460 -10.90 -10.01 -11.73
N ASN A 461 -10.25 -9.90 -12.89
CA ASN A 461 -10.68 -10.58 -14.11
C ASN A 461 -10.60 -12.10 -13.95
N ARG A 462 -9.56 -12.63 -13.30
CA ARG A 462 -9.46 -14.08 -13.01
C ARG A 462 -10.63 -14.58 -12.16
N LEU A 463 -11.11 -13.81 -11.18
CA LEU A 463 -12.33 -14.17 -10.45
C LEU A 463 -13.58 -14.07 -11.33
N ALA A 464 -13.69 -13.04 -12.16
CA ALA A 464 -14.82 -12.92 -13.08
C ALA A 464 -14.86 -14.10 -14.08
N ASP A 465 -13.70 -14.51 -14.60
CA ASP A 465 -13.55 -15.70 -15.44
C ASP A 465 -13.88 -16.98 -14.69
N LEU A 466 -13.47 -17.12 -13.43
CA LEU A 466 -13.85 -18.25 -12.58
C LEU A 466 -15.37 -18.33 -12.39
N ILE A 467 -16.03 -17.21 -12.07
CA ILE A 467 -17.49 -17.14 -11.94
C ILE A 467 -18.19 -17.49 -13.26
N ARG A 468 -17.63 -17.03 -14.39
CA ARG A 468 -18.14 -17.38 -15.73
C ARG A 468 -18.04 -18.89 -15.96
N ARG A 469 -16.87 -19.50 -15.73
CA ARG A 469 -16.70 -20.97 -15.88
C ARG A 469 -17.67 -21.79 -15.03
N ILE A 470 -17.97 -21.33 -13.80
CA ILE A 470 -18.95 -21.99 -12.93
C ILE A 470 -20.36 -21.95 -13.55
N ARG A 471 -20.73 -20.82 -14.16
CA ARG A 471 -22.03 -20.63 -14.81
C ARG A 471 -22.14 -21.36 -16.13
N ASP A 472 -21.04 -21.48 -16.87
CA ASP A 472 -20.98 -22.25 -18.11
C ASP A 472 -21.32 -23.74 -17.85
N ASP A 473 -21.06 -24.24 -16.63
CA ASP A 473 -21.46 -25.56 -16.12
C ASP A 473 -22.87 -25.56 -15.45
N ASP A 474 -23.73 -24.59 -15.74
CA ASP A 474 -25.11 -24.44 -15.24
C ASP A 474 -25.26 -24.32 -13.70
N ASN A 475 -24.18 -23.97 -12.99
CA ASN A 475 -24.27 -23.73 -11.55
C ASN A 475 -24.76 -22.30 -11.23
N LYS A 476 -25.58 -22.18 -10.18
CA LYS A 476 -26.09 -20.89 -9.69
C LYS A 476 -25.07 -20.21 -8.77
N ILE A 477 -24.50 -19.09 -9.23
CA ILE A 477 -23.59 -18.25 -8.44
C ILE A 477 -23.77 -16.75 -8.74
N ARG A 478 -23.71 -15.92 -7.69
CA ARG A 478 -23.81 -14.46 -7.83
C ARG A 478 -22.54 -13.85 -8.41
N SER A 479 -22.70 -12.77 -9.19
CA SER A 479 -21.58 -12.02 -9.76
C SER A 479 -21.06 -11.00 -8.74
N LEU A 480 -20.29 -11.47 -7.77
CA LEU A 480 -19.66 -10.62 -6.75
C LEU A 480 -18.23 -10.27 -7.15
N SER A 481 -17.87 -8.99 -7.00
CA SER A 481 -16.51 -8.51 -7.30
C SER A 481 -15.46 -9.09 -6.33
N PHE A 482 -14.18 -9.12 -6.75
CA PHE A 482 -13.06 -9.61 -5.93
C PHE A 482 -12.99 -8.99 -4.52
N GLY A 483 -13.28 -7.70 -4.38
CA GLY A 483 -13.29 -7.02 -3.09
C GLY A 483 -14.31 -7.56 -2.08
N LYS A 484 -15.25 -8.41 -2.51
CA LYS A 484 -16.23 -9.06 -1.62
C LYS A 484 -15.62 -10.21 -0.83
N LEU A 485 -14.49 -10.81 -1.26
CA LEU A 485 -13.77 -11.81 -0.45
C LEU A 485 -13.33 -11.23 0.88
N ARG A 486 -12.69 -10.05 0.86
CA ARG A 486 -12.32 -9.30 2.08
C ARG A 486 -13.52 -8.99 2.96
N LYS A 487 -14.64 -8.57 2.37
CA LYS A 487 -15.87 -8.29 3.13
C LYS A 487 -16.43 -9.56 3.77
N THR A 488 -16.39 -10.66 3.04
CA THR A 488 -16.82 -11.98 3.52
C THR A 488 -15.94 -12.42 4.70
N ALA A 489 -14.62 -12.30 4.59
CA ALA A 489 -13.70 -12.60 5.68
C ALA A 489 -13.96 -11.76 6.93
N GLY A 490 -14.12 -10.44 6.77
CA GLY A 490 -14.41 -9.54 7.89
C GLY A 490 -15.77 -9.81 8.55
N ASP A 491 -16.78 -10.19 7.76
CA ASP A 491 -18.10 -10.58 8.25
C ASP A 491 -18.05 -11.91 9.02
N LEU A 492 -17.32 -12.91 8.51
CA LEU A 492 -17.13 -14.19 9.20
C LEU A 492 -16.46 -14.01 10.57
N ILE A 493 -15.38 -13.21 10.66
CA ILE A 493 -14.73 -12.92 11.94
C ILE A 493 -15.67 -12.15 12.87
N ARG A 494 -16.42 -11.18 12.35
CA ARG A 494 -17.36 -10.42 13.17
C ARG A 494 -18.51 -11.27 13.71
N ARG A 495 -18.89 -12.37 13.05
CA ARG A 495 -19.92 -13.29 13.54
C ARG A 495 -19.44 -14.16 14.69
N VAL A 496 -18.16 -14.50 14.73
CA VAL A 496 -17.56 -15.32 15.80
C VAL A 496 -16.92 -14.48 16.91
N SER A 497 -16.76 -13.17 16.68
CA SER A 497 -16.08 -12.25 17.59
C SER A 497 -16.76 -10.88 17.61
N ASP A 498 -16.00 -9.80 17.83
CA ASP A 498 -16.50 -8.43 17.93
C ASP A 498 -16.00 -7.49 16.80
N GLY A 499 -16.43 -6.24 16.86
CA GLY A 499 -16.08 -5.22 15.87
C GLY A 499 -14.62 -4.77 15.93
N GLU A 500 -13.99 -4.85 17.10
CA GLU A 500 -12.58 -4.50 17.31
C GLU A 500 -11.68 -5.54 16.65
N ILE A 501 -11.90 -6.83 16.95
CA ILE A 501 -11.16 -7.95 16.37
C ILE A 501 -11.30 -7.97 14.85
N SER A 502 -12.52 -7.75 14.33
CA SER A 502 -12.75 -7.59 12.89
C SER A 502 -12.00 -6.37 12.31
N GLY A 503 -11.96 -5.25 13.04
CA GLY A 503 -11.23 -4.05 12.65
C GLY A 503 -9.71 -4.24 12.59
N VAL A 504 -9.14 -4.95 13.56
CA VAL A 504 -7.72 -5.33 13.63
C VAL A 504 -7.39 -6.27 12.47
N PHE A 505 -8.19 -7.31 12.25
CA PHE A 505 -8.04 -8.24 11.12
C PHE A 505 -8.08 -7.52 9.77
N LEU A 506 -8.97 -6.55 9.61
CA LEU A 506 -9.08 -5.75 8.39
C LEU A 506 -8.01 -4.64 8.29
N CYS A 507 -7.03 -4.58 9.21
CA CYS A 507 -5.99 -3.54 9.28
C CYS A 507 -6.57 -2.11 9.15
N HIS A 508 -7.69 -1.85 9.82
CA HIS A 508 -8.22 -0.50 9.91
C HIS A 508 -7.31 0.36 10.79
N ALA A 509 -7.08 1.62 10.35
CA ALA A 509 -6.25 2.56 11.10
C ALA A 509 -6.83 2.82 12.49
N GLN A 510 -8.16 2.93 12.56
CA GLN A 510 -8.91 3.00 13.79
C GLN A 510 -9.77 1.74 13.91
N ALA A 511 -9.36 0.79 14.76
CA ALA A 511 -10.09 -0.45 15.00
C ALA A 511 -11.26 -0.22 15.97
N VAL A 512 -11.05 0.62 16.99
CA VAL A 512 -12.08 1.05 17.95
C VAL A 512 -12.62 2.43 17.56
N LYS A 513 -13.85 2.46 17.03
CA LYS A 513 -14.45 3.71 16.49
C LYS A 513 -14.61 4.82 17.52
N ASN A 514 -14.84 4.48 18.78
CA ASN A 514 -15.18 5.44 19.83
C ASN A 514 -13.96 5.87 20.66
N ASP A 515 -12.80 5.25 20.45
CA ASP A 515 -11.58 5.57 21.18
C ASP A 515 -10.37 5.47 20.25
N GLY A 516 -10.00 6.60 19.64
CA GLY A 516 -8.81 6.70 18.80
C GLY A 516 -7.50 6.67 19.58
N LEU A 517 -7.53 6.87 20.91
CA LEU A 517 -6.35 6.83 21.77
C LEU A 517 -5.99 5.40 22.15
N ALA A 518 -6.98 4.51 22.30
CA ALA A 518 -6.73 3.08 22.53
C ALA A 518 -5.76 2.48 21.50
N ASP A 519 -5.91 2.80 20.20
CA ASP A 519 -5.01 2.34 19.13
C ASP A 519 -3.57 2.90 19.24
N VAL A 520 -3.35 3.98 20.01
CA VAL A 520 -2.04 4.61 20.24
C VAL A 520 -1.37 4.07 21.51
N TYR A 521 -2.15 3.73 22.54
CA TYR A 521 -1.63 3.36 23.86
C TYR A 521 -1.69 1.87 24.17
N THR A 522 -2.32 1.05 23.33
CA THR A 522 -2.47 -0.39 23.56
C THR A 522 -1.98 -1.21 22.37
N ASN A 523 -1.50 -2.42 22.66
CA ASN A 523 -1.13 -3.37 21.62
C ASN A 523 -2.38 -3.93 20.95
N ARG A 524 -2.33 -4.08 19.62
CA ARG A 524 -3.42 -4.71 18.87
C ARG A 524 -3.54 -6.18 19.27
N PRO A 525 -4.75 -6.68 19.58
CA PRO A 525 -4.97 -8.03 20.11
C PRO A 525 -4.87 -9.12 19.02
N PHE A 526 -3.72 -9.27 18.37
CA PHE A 526 -3.54 -10.27 17.32
C PHE A 526 -3.71 -11.71 17.82
N GLY A 527 -3.35 -12.03 19.07
CA GLY A 527 -3.58 -13.36 19.62
C GLY A 527 -5.07 -13.75 19.64
N ARG A 528 -5.95 -12.81 20.00
CA ARG A 528 -7.41 -13.01 19.90
C ARG A 528 -7.83 -13.23 18.44
N VAL A 529 -7.32 -12.43 17.50
CA VAL A 529 -7.57 -12.64 16.06
C VAL A 529 -7.16 -14.05 15.62
N PHE A 530 -6.02 -14.57 16.09
CA PHE A 530 -5.54 -15.91 15.72
C PHE A 530 -6.41 -17.03 16.29
N GLY A 531 -6.85 -16.89 17.54
CA GLY A 531 -7.80 -17.81 18.17
C GLY A 531 -9.10 -17.92 17.34
N GLU A 532 -9.70 -16.79 16.99
CA GLU A 532 -10.94 -16.75 16.21
C GLU A 532 -10.78 -17.29 14.79
N LYS A 533 -9.63 -17.02 14.16
CA LYS A 533 -9.32 -17.57 12.84
C LYS A 533 -9.21 -19.10 12.86
N ARG A 534 -8.69 -19.71 13.93
CA ARG A 534 -8.68 -21.18 14.05
C ARG A 534 -10.09 -21.74 14.14
N SER A 535 -10.96 -21.12 14.95
CA SER A 535 -12.38 -21.49 15.03
C SER A 535 -13.07 -21.38 13.67
N MET A 536 -12.80 -20.30 12.92
CA MET A 536 -13.30 -20.12 11.56
C MET A 536 -12.77 -21.20 10.60
N SER A 537 -11.48 -21.53 10.66
CA SER A 537 -10.85 -22.56 9.82
C SER A 537 -11.48 -23.94 10.04
N LEU A 538 -11.81 -24.30 11.28
CA LEU A 538 -12.48 -25.55 11.62
C LEU A 538 -13.92 -25.58 11.10
N GLY A 539 -14.65 -24.46 11.20
CA GLY A 539 -16.00 -24.33 10.64
C GLY A 539 -16.07 -24.38 9.11
N VAL A 540 -15.04 -23.86 8.42
CA VAL A 540 -14.92 -23.92 6.96
C VAL A 540 -14.41 -25.30 6.52
N SER A 541 -13.40 -25.87 7.18
CA SER A 541 -12.81 -27.16 6.78
C SER A 541 -13.72 -28.36 7.06
N SER A 542 -14.49 -28.35 8.16
CA SER A 542 -15.42 -29.44 8.50
C SER A 542 -16.57 -29.60 7.49
N LYS A 543 -16.89 -28.55 6.73
CA LYS A 543 -17.96 -28.57 5.70
C LYS A 543 -17.42 -28.68 4.27
N VAL A 544 -16.20 -28.21 4.03
CA VAL A 544 -15.53 -28.29 2.71
C VAL A 544 -14.92 -29.68 2.43
N ASN A 545 -14.64 -30.48 3.46
CA ASN A 545 -13.99 -31.80 3.34
C ASN A 545 -14.94 -33.00 3.53
N SER A 546 -16.23 -32.92 3.17
CA SER A 546 -17.04 -34.14 3.03
C SER A 546 -16.51 -34.97 1.84
N PRO A 547 -16.11 -36.23 2.04
CA PRO A 547 -15.45 -37.02 1.01
C PRO A 547 -16.46 -37.51 -0.03
N SER A 548 -16.53 -36.86 -1.19
CA SER A 548 -16.78 -37.62 -2.42
C SER A 548 -15.44 -38.25 -2.83
N ALA A 549 -15.43 -39.56 -3.08
CA ALA A 549 -14.27 -40.45 -3.22
C ALA A 549 -13.30 -40.16 -4.39
N THR A 550 -12.86 -38.93 -4.57
CA THR A 550 -11.74 -38.55 -5.43
C THR A 550 -10.97 -37.43 -4.73
N SER A 551 -9.83 -37.80 -4.13
CA SER A 551 -8.85 -36.85 -3.59
C SER A 551 -8.56 -35.75 -4.62
N PRO A 552 -8.67 -34.44 -4.29
CA PRO A 552 -8.31 -33.39 -5.23
C PRO A 552 -6.79 -33.26 -5.21
N THR A 553 -6.12 -34.08 -6.00
CA THR A 553 -4.71 -33.87 -6.35
C THR A 553 -4.59 -32.53 -7.09
N PHE A 554 -3.47 -31.82 -6.88
CA PHE A 554 -3.07 -30.61 -7.61
C PHE A 554 -2.73 -30.90 -9.10
N SER A 555 -3.42 -31.85 -9.72
CA SER A 555 -3.19 -32.24 -11.10
C SER A 555 -3.99 -31.34 -12.06
N PRO A 556 -3.35 -30.73 -13.07
CA PRO A 556 -4.07 -29.97 -14.07
C PRO A 556 -4.97 -30.91 -14.88
N LYS A 557 -6.28 -30.68 -14.91
CA LYS A 557 -7.14 -31.25 -15.96
C LYS A 557 -6.60 -30.74 -17.29
N LYS A 558 -6.10 -31.66 -18.13
CA LYS A 558 -5.65 -31.36 -19.50
C LYS A 558 -6.75 -30.60 -20.24
N ARG A 559 -6.40 -29.48 -20.85
CA ARG A 559 -7.23 -28.86 -21.90
C ARG A 559 -7.21 -29.81 -23.08
N ASN A 560 -8.32 -30.49 -23.35
CA ASN A 560 -8.56 -31.02 -24.69
C ASN A 560 -8.94 -29.84 -25.58
N LEU A 561 -7.95 -29.30 -26.29
CA LEU A 561 -8.19 -28.59 -27.53
C LEU A 561 -8.40 -29.65 -28.59
N ALA A 562 -9.66 -30.01 -28.85
CA ALA A 562 -10.01 -30.67 -30.09
C ALA A 562 -9.89 -29.61 -31.20
N LEU A 563 -8.90 -29.82 -32.06
CA LEU A 563 -8.91 -29.29 -33.42
C LEU A 563 -9.95 -30.10 -34.19
N ASP A 564 -10.97 -29.43 -34.69
CA ASP A 564 -11.77 -29.94 -35.82
C ASP A 564 -11.71 -28.87 -36.92
N CYS A 565 -11.10 -29.29 -38.04
CA CYS A 565 -11.04 -28.77 -39.41
C CYS A 565 -10.94 -27.26 -39.67
#